data_AF-A0A2H0KS19-F1
#
_entry.id   AF-A0A2H0KS19-F1
#
_cell.length_a   1.000
_cell.length_b   1.000
_cell.length_c   1.000
_cell.angle_alpha   90.00
_cell.angle_beta   90.00
_cell.angle_gamma   90.00
#
_symmetry.space_group_name_H-M   'P 1'
#
loop_
_entity.id
_entity.type
_entity.pdbx_description
1 polymer ?
#
loop_
_entity_poly.entity_id
_entity_poly.type
_entity_poly.pdbx_seq_one_letter_code
_entity_poly.pdbx_strand_id
1 'polypeptide(L)'
;MHIKPTDISKYFNKLSIEDLQRIEDIGPTVAASIYNWFHDAQNVKLLEKLDRSGVKVEVPRSHLTGDHPRGGRFQGKSFVLTGELESVTRDEAKEKIRALGGDVSSSVSKNTDYVVVGKNPGSKYDKAMELGVKIIDEKEFLRTIKD
;
A
#
# COMPACT_ATOMS: atom_id res chain seq x y z
N MET A 1 11.59 1.56 -11.60
CA MET A 1 11.89 2.93 -12.08
C MET A 1 12.72 3.61 -11.00
N HIS A 2 13.72 4.42 -11.35
CA HIS A 2 14.48 5.18 -10.36
C HIS A 2 13.93 6.61 -10.30
N ILE A 3 13.55 7.06 -9.12
CA ILE A 3 13.08 8.43 -8.87
C ILE A 3 14.13 9.12 -8.01
N LYS A 4 14.50 10.36 -8.34
CA LYS A 4 15.37 11.15 -7.47
C LYS A 4 14.58 11.72 -6.31
N PRO A 5 15.16 11.84 -5.10
CA PRO A 5 14.51 12.50 -3.97
C PRO A 5 13.95 13.90 -4.33
N THR A 6 14.65 14.67 -5.18
CA THR A 6 14.19 15.98 -5.63
C THR A 6 12.98 15.94 -6.56
N ASP A 7 12.80 14.86 -7.32
CA ASP A 7 11.65 14.72 -8.22
C ASP A 7 10.37 14.54 -7.40
N ILE A 8 10.46 13.86 -6.26
CA ILE A 8 9.36 13.71 -5.29
C ILE A 8 8.98 15.09 -4.74
N SER A 9 9.95 15.89 -4.27
CA SER A 9 9.69 17.24 -3.78
C SER A 9 9.02 18.13 -4.84
N LYS A 10 9.53 18.12 -6.08
CA LYS A 10 8.97 18.91 -7.19
C LYS A 10 7.54 18.52 -7.54
N TYR A 11 7.19 17.25 -7.39
CA TYR A 11 5.84 16.76 -7.64
C TYR A 11 4.88 17.23 -6.53
N PHE A 12 5.21 16.95 -5.27
CA PHE A 12 4.33 17.27 -4.14
C PHE A 12 4.18 18.78 -3.89
N ASN A 13 5.19 19.61 -4.23
CA ASN A 13 5.08 21.07 -4.15
C ASN A 13 4.06 21.68 -5.13
N LYS A 14 3.56 20.92 -6.10
CA LYS A 14 2.52 21.37 -7.04
C LYS A 14 1.11 20.97 -6.60
N LEU A 15 0.98 20.12 -5.58
CA LEU A 15 -0.30 19.60 -5.13
C LEU A 15 -0.88 20.51 -4.05
N SER A 16 -2.17 20.82 -4.17
CA SER A 16 -2.93 21.46 -3.11
C SER A 16 -3.36 20.44 -2.04
N ILE A 17 -3.79 20.93 -0.87
CA ILE A 17 -4.39 20.08 0.17
C ILE A 17 -5.65 19.39 -0.38
N GLU A 18 -6.41 20.06 -1.24
CA GLU A 18 -7.58 19.52 -1.92
C GLU A 18 -7.21 18.38 -2.88
N ASP A 19 -6.12 18.52 -3.65
CA ASP A 19 -5.65 17.44 -4.53
C ASP A 19 -5.24 16.20 -3.75
N LEU A 20 -4.59 16.38 -2.60
CA LEU A 20 -4.19 15.28 -1.73
C LEU A 20 -5.41 14.56 -1.12
N GLN A 21 -6.47 15.30 -0.76
CA GLN A 21 -7.71 14.72 -0.24
C GLN A 21 -8.53 13.93 -1.26
N ARG A 22 -8.25 14.11 -2.57
CA ARG A 22 -8.89 13.30 -3.62
C ARG A 22 -8.35 11.87 -3.68
N ILE A 23 -7.20 11.63 -3.05
CA ILE A 23 -6.61 10.30 -2.96
C ILE A 23 -7.42 9.50 -1.92
N GLU A 24 -7.83 8.28 -2.28
CA GLU A 24 -8.54 7.39 -1.36
C GLU A 24 -7.76 7.20 -0.06
N ASP A 25 -8.46 7.13 1.07
CA ASP A 25 -7.91 7.05 2.44
C ASP A 25 -7.10 8.27 2.93
N ILE A 26 -6.96 9.35 2.14
CA ILE A 26 -6.30 10.59 2.60
C ILE A 26 -7.34 11.61 3.06
N GLY A 27 -7.54 11.69 4.37
CA GLY A 27 -8.35 12.73 5.02
C GLY A 27 -7.62 14.06 5.24
N PRO A 28 -8.31 15.11 5.72
CA PRO A 28 -7.76 16.47 5.84
C PRO A 28 -6.51 16.56 6.72
N THR A 29 -6.46 15.79 7.82
CA THR A 29 -5.29 15.75 8.71
C THR A 29 -4.05 15.20 8.02
N VAL A 30 -4.21 14.10 7.26
CA VAL A 30 -3.10 13.47 6.54
C VAL A 30 -2.66 14.34 5.37
N ALA A 31 -3.62 14.90 4.61
CA ALA A 31 -3.33 15.82 3.52
C ALA A 31 -2.53 17.05 3.99
N ALA A 32 -2.95 17.68 5.10
CA ALA A 32 -2.22 18.81 5.68
C ALA A 32 -0.81 18.40 6.14
N SER A 33 -0.65 17.22 6.74
CA SER A 33 0.66 16.72 7.15
C SER A 33 1.60 16.52 5.96
N ILE A 34 1.12 15.91 4.88
CA ILE A 34 1.89 15.72 3.64
C ILE A 34 2.27 17.08 3.05
N TYR A 35 1.28 17.97 2.86
CA TYR A 35 1.49 19.29 2.30
C TYR A 35 2.54 20.09 3.08
N ASN A 36 2.38 20.19 4.40
CA ASN A 36 3.30 20.93 5.26
C ASN A 36 4.71 20.33 5.24
N TRP A 37 4.84 19.00 5.19
CA TRP A 37 6.15 18.35 5.15
C TRP A 37 6.94 18.75 3.90
N PHE A 38 6.30 18.79 2.73
CA PHE A 38 6.97 19.16 1.47
C PHE A 38 7.20 20.68 1.32
N HIS A 39 6.42 21.51 2.03
CA HIS A 39 6.59 22.97 2.07
C HIS A 39 7.54 23.46 3.17
N ASP A 40 8.04 22.57 4.03
CA ASP A 40 9.07 22.90 5.02
C ASP A 40 10.47 22.94 4.38
N ALA A 41 11.13 24.09 4.49
CA ALA A 41 12.45 24.31 3.91
C ALA A 41 13.54 23.35 4.42
N GLN A 42 13.44 22.83 5.64
CA GLN A 42 14.38 21.85 6.18
C GLN A 42 14.20 20.48 5.51
N ASN A 43 12.96 20.06 5.26
CA ASN A 43 12.66 18.80 4.58
C ASN A 43 13.06 18.85 3.10
N VAL A 44 12.85 19.97 2.43
CA VAL A 44 13.34 20.18 1.05
C VAL A 44 14.86 20.06 1.00
N LYS A 45 15.57 20.73 1.91
CA LYS A 45 17.04 20.61 2.02
C LYS A 45 17.51 19.19 2.30
N LEU A 46 16.76 18.41 3.08
CA LEU A 46 17.03 17.00 3.32
C LEU A 46 16.97 16.20 2.01
N LEU A 47 15.93 16.37 1.21
CA LEU A 47 15.81 15.69 -0.09
C LEU A 47 16.93 16.09 -1.06
N GLU A 48 17.30 17.37 -1.11
CA GLU A 48 18.45 17.84 -1.91
C GLU A 48 19.77 17.23 -1.43
N LYS A 49 19.95 17.05 -0.13
CA LYS A 49 21.15 16.38 0.43
C LYS A 49 21.18 14.90 0.04
N LEU A 50 20.06 14.21 0.09
CA LEU A 50 19.94 12.81 -0.31
C LEU A 50 20.24 12.63 -1.80
N ASP A 51 19.67 13.48 -2.66
CA ASP A 51 19.93 13.45 -4.11
C ASP A 51 21.41 13.71 -4.43
N ARG A 52 22.03 14.73 -3.80
CA ARG A 52 23.48 14.99 -3.93
C ARG A 52 24.36 13.84 -3.44
N SER A 53 23.87 13.04 -2.51
CA SER A 53 24.58 11.86 -1.99
C SER A 53 24.37 10.62 -2.88
N GLY A 54 23.64 10.75 -3.98
CA GLY A 54 23.39 9.66 -4.94
C GLY A 54 22.32 8.67 -4.50
N VAL A 55 21.51 9.01 -3.49
CA VAL A 55 20.39 8.17 -3.04
C VAL A 55 19.35 8.07 -4.15
N LYS A 56 18.93 6.85 -4.46
CA LYS A 56 17.90 6.56 -5.45
C LYS A 56 16.69 5.96 -4.75
N VAL A 57 15.51 6.45 -5.09
CA VAL A 57 14.27 5.83 -4.66
C VAL A 57 13.93 4.75 -5.68
N GLU A 58 14.01 3.50 -5.23
CA GLU A 58 13.55 2.36 -6.00
C GLU A 58 12.04 2.23 -5.84
N VAL A 59 11.32 2.35 -6.95
CA VAL A 59 9.91 1.97 -6.98
C VAL A 59 9.81 0.55 -7.52
N PRO A 60 9.35 -0.41 -6.70
CA PRO A 60 9.12 -1.78 -7.14
C PRO A 60 8.18 -1.79 -8.34
N ARG A 61 8.53 -2.56 -9.39
CA ARG A 61 7.69 -2.68 -10.58
C ARG A 61 6.27 -3.17 -10.26
N SER A 62 6.12 -3.97 -9.21
CA SER A 62 4.82 -4.44 -8.72
C SER A 62 3.85 -3.32 -8.33
N HIS A 63 4.33 -2.08 -8.11
CA HIS A 63 3.48 -0.96 -7.67
C HIS A 63 3.21 0.05 -8.79
N LEU A 64 3.82 -0.10 -9.99
CA LEU A 64 3.75 0.89 -11.07
C LEU A 64 2.80 0.50 -12.20
N THR A 65 2.42 -0.76 -12.25
CA THR A 65 1.60 -1.34 -13.29
C THR A 65 0.90 -2.54 -12.67
N GLY A 66 -0.35 -2.79 -13.05
CA GLY A 66 -0.99 -4.10 -12.89
C GLY A 66 -0.29 -5.22 -13.69
N ASP A 67 1.05 -5.18 -13.78
CA ASP A 67 1.98 -6.22 -14.28
C ASP A 67 2.23 -7.26 -13.18
N HIS A 68 1.13 -7.63 -12.56
CA HIS A 68 0.90 -8.96 -12.10
C HIS A 68 1.03 -9.91 -13.29
N PRO A 69 1.56 -11.15 -13.15
CA PRO A 69 1.55 -12.11 -14.24
C PRO A 69 0.16 -12.13 -14.88
N ARG A 70 0.08 -11.79 -16.18
CA ARG A 70 -1.20 -11.70 -16.88
C ARG A 70 -1.89 -13.06 -16.82
N GLY A 71 -3.09 -13.10 -16.24
CA GLY A 71 -3.83 -14.34 -15.98
C GLY A 71 -3.59 -14.99 -14.61
N GLY A 72 -2.85 -14.34 -13.70
CA GLY A 72 -2.76 -14.76 -12.31
C GLY A 72 -4.14 -14.69 -11.63
N ARG A 73 -4.44 -15.65 -10.76
CA ARG A 73 -5.77 -15.80 -10.13
C ARG A 73 -6.20 -14.60 -9.29
N PHE A 74 -5.24 -13.75 -8.90
CA PHE A 74 -5.47 -12.52 -8.15
C PHE A 74 -5.24 -11.25 -8.96
N GLN A 75 -5.15 -11.33 -10.29
CA GLN A 75 -4.88 -10.16 -11.12
C GLN A 75 -5.82 -9.00 -10.81
N GLY A 76 -5.23 -7.88 -10.40
CA GLY A 76 -5.94 -6.64 -10.06
C GLY A 76 -6.72 -6.70 -8.73
N LYS A 77 -6.48 -7.72 -7.91
CA LYS A 77 -7.09 -7.87 -6.59
C LYS A 77 -6.19 -7.30 -5.51
N SER A 78 -6.77 -6.58 -4.57
CA SER A 78 -6.07 -6.02 -3.42
C SER A 78 -6.41 -6.78 -2.12
N PHE A 79 -5.38 -7.06 -1.33
CA PHE A 79 -5.46 -7.82 -0.10
C PHE A 79 -4.97 -6.99 1.09
N VAL A 80 -5.58 -7.18 2.24
CA VAL A 80 -5.08 -6.68 3.53
C VAL A 80 -4.92 -7.85 4.48
N LEU A 81 -3.75 -7.96 5.11
CA LEU A 81 -3.49 -8.97 6.13
C LEU A 81 -3.66 -8.33 7.53
N THR A 82 -4.48 -8.94 8.38
CA THR A 82 -4.67 -8.53 9.78
C THR A 82 -4.62 -9.72 10.73
N GLY A 83 -4.12 -9.52 11.95
CA GLY A 83 -3.89 -10.61 12.90
C GLY A 83 -2.67 -11.48 12.55
N GLU A 84 -2.37 -12.44 13.41
CA GLU A 84 -1.25 -13.38 13.27
C GLU A 84 -1.68 -14.60 12.44
N LEU A 85 -0.92 -14.90 11.38
CA LEU A 85 -1.12 -16.08 10.55
C LEU A 85 -0.32 -17.24 11.17
N GLU A 86 -0.94 -18.40 11.35
CA GLU A 86 -0.36 -19.55 12.06
C GLU A 86 0.48 -20.45 11.15
N SER A 87 0.08 -20.61 9.90
CA SER A 87 0.63 -21.58 8.96
C SER A 87 1.66 -20.99 8.01
N VAL A 88 1.59 -19.68 7.77
CA VAL A 88 2.54 -18.94 6.92
C VAL A 88 2.90 -17.62 7.58
N THR A 89 4.12 -17.15 7.35
CA THR A 89 4.49 -15.80 7.78
C THR A 89 3.75 -14.75 6.94
N ARG A 90 3.56 -13.55 7.49
CA ARG A 90 2.95 -12.44 6.75
C ARG A 90 3.73 -12.09 5.49
N ASP A 91 5.06 -12.25 5.50
CA ASP A 91 5.88 -11.93 4.33
C ASP A 91 5.75 -13.00 3.24
N GLU A 92 5.73 -14.28 3.60
CA GLU A 92 5.41 -15.36 2.65
C GLU A 92 4.01 -15.19 2.06
N ALA A 93 3.01 -14.80 2.87
CA ALA A 93 1.67 -14.53 2.39
C ALA A 93 1.66 -13.38 1.36
N LYS A 94 2.39 -12.29 1.61
CA LYS A 94 2.55 -11.19 0.66
C LYS A 94 3.20 -11.64 -0.63
N GLU A 95 4.26 -12.45 -0.55
CA GLU A 95 4.94 -12.97 -1.72
C GLU A 95 4.02 -13.84 -2.57
N LYS A 96 3.25 -14.74 -1.95
CA LYS A 96 2.27 -15.59 -2.65
C LYS A 96 1.18 -14.76 -3.32
N ILE A 97 0.65 -13.74 -2.64
CA ILE A 97 -0.35 -12.83 -3.23
C ILE A 97 0.22 -12.15 -4.46
N ARG A 98 1.41 -11.56 -4.36
CA ARG A 98 2.08 -10.88 -5.48
C ARG A 98 2.44 -11.83 -6.62
N ALA A 99 2.89 -13.05 -6.30
CA ALA A 99 3.19 -14.07 -7.30
C ALA A 99 1.94 -14.49 -8.10
N LEU A 100 0.77 -14.48 -7.46
CA LEU A 100 -0.52 -14.75 -8.11
C LEU A 100 -1.15 -13.50 -8.74
N GLY A 101 -0.44 -12.38 -8.67
CA GLY A 101 -0.85 -11.15 -9.30
C GLY A 101 -1.81 -10.30 -8.49
N GLY A 102 -1.79 -10.39 -7.16
CA GLY A 102 -2.50 -9.47 -6.29
C GLY A 102 -1.57 -8.44 -5.65
N ASP A 103 -2.16 -7.36 -5.15
CA ASP A 103 -1.47 -6.37 -4.33
C ASP A 103 -1.79 -6.54 -2.86
N VAL A 104 -0.88 -6.13 -1.99
CA VAL A 104 -1.09 -6.10 -0.54
C VAL A 104 -0.99 -4.68 -0.01
N SER A 105 -2.07 -4.20 0.60
CA SER A 105 -2.16 -2.90 1.27
C SER A 105 -2.01 -3.05 2.78
N SER A 106 -1.53 -1.99 3.43
CA SER A 106 -1.48 -1.88 4.89
C SER A 106 -2.76 -1.33 5.50
N SER A 107 -3.63 -0.69 4.71
CA SER A 107 -4.94 -0.14 5.11
C SER A 107 -6.08 -0.86 4.40
N VAL A 108 -7.23 -0.95 5.09
CA VAL A 108 -8.49 -1.39 4.48
C VAL A 108 -9.21 -0.17 3.92
N SER A 109 -9.63 -0.25 2.66
CA SER A 109 -10.34 0.79 1.92
C SER A 109 -11.56 0.19 1.21
N LYS A 110 -12.38 1.01 0.53
CA LYS A 110 -13.51 0.51 -0.25
C LYS A 110 -13.06 -0.26 -1.48
N ASN A 111 -11.86 0.03 -1.98
CA ASN A 111 -11.23 -0.69 -3.08
C ASN A 111 -10.52 -1.97 -2.63
N THR A 112 -10.55 -2.33 -1.33
CA THR A 112 -10.00 -3.59 -0.85
C THR A 112 -10.88 -4.76 -1.30
N ASP A 113 -10.31 -5.74 -2.01
CA ASP A 113 -11.08 -6.92 -2.43
C ASP A 113 -11.17 -7.96 -1.31
N TYR A 114 -10.08 -8.17 -0.56
CA TYR A 114 -9.99 -9.21 0.47
C TYR A 114 -9.29 -8.72 1.74
N VAL A 115 -9.84 -9.06 2.89
CA VAL A 115 -9.13 -8.98 4.17
C VAL A 115 -8.90 -10.39 4.72
N VAL A 116 -7.64 -10.80 4.79
CA VAL A 116 -7.24 -12.08 5.38
C VAL A 116 -7.05 -11.89 6.88
N VAL A 117 -7.82 -12.63 7.65
CA VAL A 117 -7.87 -12.55 9.11
C VAL A 117 -7.18 -13.75 9.73
N GLY A 118 -6.11 -13.46 10.46
CA GLY A 118 -5.45 -14.39 11.38
C GLY A 118 -5.95 -14.24 12.82
N LYS A 119 -5.24 -14.85 13.78
CA LYS A 119 -5.52 -14.72 15.21
C LYS A 119 -5.40 -13.28 15.70
N ASN A 120 -6.26 -12.93 16.66
CA ASN A 120 -6.31 -11.61 17.29
C ASN A 120 -6.33 -10.46 16.26
N PRO A 121 -7.33 -10.41 15.37
CA PRO A 121 -7.44 -9.31 14.42
C PRO A 121 -7.61 -7.97 15.14
N GLY A 122 -6.86 -6.96 14.70
CA GLY A 122 -6.98 -5.60 15.22
C GLY A 122 -8.00 -4.77 14.43
N SER A 123 -7.91 -3.45 14.60
CA SER A 123 -8.81 -2.42 14.01
C SER A 123 -9.08 -2.50 12.51
N LYS A 124 -8.27 -3.24 11.74
CA LYS A 124 -8.50 -3.48 10.31
C LYS A 124 -9.69 -4.42 10.06
N TYR A 125 -9.95 -5.37 10.95
CA TYR A 125 -11.12 -6.24 10.85
C TYR A 125 -12.41 -5.45 11.04
N ASP A 126 -12.44 -4.59 12.05
CA ASP A 126 -13.58 -3.70 12.30
C ASP A 126 -13.84 -2.78 11.09
N LYS A 127 -12.77 -2.17 10.55
CA LYS A 127 -12.86 -1.34 9.33
C LYS A 127 -13.35 -2.14 8.11
N ALA A 128 -12.95 -3.40 7.98
CA ALA A 128 -13.41 -4.27 6.89
C ALA A 128 -14.90 -4.60 6.99
N MET A 129 -15.40 -4.85 8.20
CA MET A 129 -16.82 -5.07 8.44
C MET A 129 -17.64 -3.82 8.12
N GLU A 130 -17.19 -2.64 8.56
CA GLU A 130 -17.86 -1.36 8.30
C GLU A 130 -17.97 -1.06 6.81
N LEU A 131 -16.90 -1.34 6.05
CA LEU A 131 -16.84 -1.08 4.62
C LEU A 131 -17.47 -2.19 3.76
N GLY A 132 -17.91 -3.29 4.38
CA GLY A 132 -18.50 -4.43 3.67
C GLY A 132 -17.52 -5.17 2.76
N VAL A 133 -16.22 -5.11 3.07
CA VAL A 133 -15.17 -5.80 2.31
C VAL A 133 -15.23 -7.31 2.57
N LYS A 134 -14.87 -8.14 1.59
CA LYS A 134 -14.86 -9.59 1.76
C LYS A 134 -13.76 -9.99 2.76
N ILE A 135 -14.19 -10.60 3.86
CA ILE A 135 -13.30 -11.11 4.91
C ILE A 135 -13.15 -12.62 4.73
N ILE A 136 -11.91 -13.11 4.72
CA ILE A 136 -11.58 -14.54 4.65
C ILE A 136 -10.61 -14.90 5.76
N ASP A 137 -10.69 -16.13 6.28
CA ASP A 137 -9.72 -16.62 7.27
C ASP A 137 -8.43 -17.13 6.59
N GLU A 138 -7.42 -17.45 7.39
CA GLU A 138 -6.16 -18.01 6.87
C GLU A 138 -6.38 -19.32 6.09
N LYS A 139 -7.29 -20.18 6.52
CA LYS A 139 -7.52 -21.47 5.84
C LYS A 139 -8.12 -21.27 4.46
N GLU A 140 -9.09 -20.38 4.33
CA GLU A 140 -9.69 -20.01 3.05
C GLU A 140 -8.65 -19.32 2.15
N PHE A 141 -7.81 -18.44 2.70
CA PHE A 141 -6.71 -17.84 1.96
C PHE A 141 -5.74 -18.90 1.42
N LEU A 142 -5.32 -19.87 2.25
CA LEU A 142 -4.43 -20.95 1.85
C LEU A 142 -5.05 -21.88 0.81
N ARG A 143 -6.36 -22.17 0.91
CA ARG A 143 -7.08 -22.93 -0.12
C ARG A 143 -7.08 -22.17 -1.42
N THR A 144 -7.35 -20.86 -1.34
CA THR A 144 -7.32 -20.00 -2.51
C THR A 144 -5.92 -20.10 -3.13
N ILE A 145 -4.81 -19.78 -2.47
CA ILE A 145 -3.46 -19.78 -3.09
C ILE A 145 -2.88 -21.13 -3.56
N LYS A 146 -3.54 -22.26 -3.32
CA LYS A 146 -3.06 -23.60 -3.73
C LYS A 146 -3.65 -24.12 -5.05
N ASP A 147 -4.84 -23.64 -5.43
CA ASP A 147 -5.49 -23.94 -6.71
C ASP A 147 -5.08 -22.93 -7.80
#